data_AF-A0A4P9YZE5-F1
#
_entry.id   AF-A0A4P9YZE5-F1
#
_cell.length_a   1.000
_cell.length_b   1.000
_cell.length_c   1.000
_cell.angle_alpha   90.00
_cell.angle_beta   90.00
_cell.angle_gamma   90.00
#
_symmetry.space_group_name_H-M   'P 1'
#
loop_
_entity.id
_entity.type
_entity.pdbx_description
1 polymer ?
#
loop_
_entity_poly.entity_id
_entity_poly.type
_entity_poly.pdbx_seq_one_letter_code
_entity_poly.pdbx_strand_id
1 'polypeptide(L)'
;TAYEKTAEQVLARLGISVARCGGAGDRGIDLRGWWTLRPATSDAQDGGDGDVVARVRVICQCKRLRGKLGPGPIRELAGVALREQAMGMLVSARGFGQQAVREWRSSIAPLVLVDLPADSEHCTAIRWNDMAARQLKGLAVGRPAIQSAVASGVTLFIHGQPIAPASDTDM
;
A
#
# COMPACT_ATOMS: atom_id res chain seq x y z
N THR A 1 10.86 0.26 13.19
CA THR A 1 11.21 1.65 13.57
C THR A 1 9.94 2.48 13.77
N ALA A 2 10.02 3.71 14.29
CA ALA A 2 8.84 4.59 14.42
C ALA A 2 8.16 4.87 13.06
N TYR A 3 8.96 5.01 12.00
CA TYR A 3 8.44 5.23 10.64
C TYR A 3 7.67 4.02 10.09
N GLU A 4 8.16 2.79 10.32
CA GLU A 4 7.41 1.57 9.97
C GLU A 4 6.06 1.50 10.70
N LYS A 5 6.02 1.90 11.98
CA LYS A 5 4.76 1.93 12.75
C LYS A 5 3.77 2.95 12.19
N THR A 6 4.25 4.14 11.80
CA THR A 6 3.40 5.12 11.10
C THR A 6 2.92 4.60 9.75
N ALA A 7 3.80 3.93 8.99
CA ALA A 7 3.42 3.33 7.71
C ALA A 7 2.33 2.26 7.89
N GLU A 8 2.47 1.37 8.86
CA GLU A 8 1.46 0.38 9.24
C GLU A 8 0.09 1.03 9.52
N GLN A 9 0.05 2.06 10.37
CA GLN A 9 -1.19 2.78 10.69
C GLN A 9 -1.81 3.49 9.48
N VAL A 10 -0.99 4.07 8.61
CA VAL A 10 -1.46 4.72 7.37
C VAL A 10 -2.02 3.71 6.39
N LEU A 11 -1.35 2.58 6.22
CA LEU A 11 -1.78 1.49 5.34
C LEU A 11 -3.10 0.86 5.85
N ALA A 12 -3.27 0.71 7.16
CA ALA A 12 -4.51 0.22 7.74
C ALA A 12 -5.73 1.05 7.33
N ARG A 13 -5.61 2.38 7.25
CA ARG A 13 -6.69 3.27 6.76
C ARG A 13 -7.05 3.07 5.29
N LEU A 14 -6.20 2.38 4.53
CA LEU A 14 -6.40 2.06 3.11
C LEU A 14 -6.90 0.61 2.88
N GLY A 15 -7.34 -0.08 3.94
CA GLY A 15 -7.77 -1.49 3.88
C GLY A 15 -6.61 -2.48 3.87
N ILE A 16 -5.39 -2.04 4.24
CA ILE A 16 -4.18 -2.86 4.20
C ILE A 16 -3.79 -3.24 5.63
N SER A 17 -4.07 -4.48 6.01
CA SER A 17 -3.65 -5.05 7.29
C SER A 17 -2.25 -5.64 7.14
N VAL A 18 -1.27 -5.05 7.81
CA VAL A 18 0.11 -5.56 7.82
C VAL A 18 0.67 -5.57 9.23
N ALA A 19 1.53 -6.55 9.49
CA ALA A 19 2.30 -6.64 10.72
C ALA A 19 3.79 -6.52 10.41
N ARG A 20 4.54 -5.96 11.36
CA ARG A 20 6.01 -5.92 11.29
C ARG A 20 6.57 -7.34 11.29
N CYS A 21 7.51 -7.58 10.39
CA CYS A 21 8.23 -8.85 10.27
C CYS A 21 9.72 -8.54 10.21
N GLY A 22 10.37 -8.47 11.38
CA GLY A 22 11.81 -8.17 11.48
C GLY A 22 12.60 -9.40 11.90
N GLY A 23 13.68 -9.70 11.18
CA GLY A 23 14.62 -10.76 11.56
C GLY A 23 15.70 -11.01 10.50
N ALA A 24 16.79 -11.68 10.89
CA ALA A 24 17.80 -12.09 9.92
C ALA A 24 17.17 -12.95 8.81
N GLY A 25 17.36 -12.56 7.54
CA GLY A 25 16.79 -13.27 6.39
C GLY A 25 15.44 -12.74 5.89
N ASP A 26 14.92 -11.63 6.43
CA ASP A 26 13.69 -10.97 5.95
C ASP A 26 13.82 -10.32 4.55
N ARG A 27 15.05 -10.26 4.01
CA ARG A 27 15.43 -9.68 2.71
C ARG A 27 15.05 -8.22 2.57
N GLY A 28 15.02 -7.50 3.70
CA GLY A 28 14.68 -6.09 3.74
C GLY A 28 13.19 -5.80 3.56
N ILE A 29 12.32 -6.76 3.86
CA ILE A 29 10.86 -6.56 3.98
C ILE A 29 10.54 -6.21 5.42
N ASP A 30 9.94 -5.05 5.63
CA ASP A 30 9.64 -4.52 6.95
C ASP A 30 8.26 -4.95 7.46
N LEU A 31 7.27 -5.04 6.55
CA LEU A 31 5.88 -5.40 6.87
C LEU A 31 5.34 -6.48 5.90
N ARG A 32 4.43 -7.34 6.39
CA ARG A 32 3.72 -8.35 5.60
C ARG A 32 2.26 -8.44 6.03
N GLY A 33 1.38 -8.79 5.10
CA GLY A 33 -0.02 -9.03 5.41
C GLY A 33 -0.91 -9.05 4.16
N TRP A 34 -2.07 -8.42 4.26
CA TRP A 34 -3.14 -8.47 3.26
C TRP A 34 -3.72 -7.10 2.96
N TRP A 35 -4.08 -6.90 1.69
CA TRP A 35 -4.93 -5.81 1.25
C TRP A 35 -6.32 -6.36 0.95
N THR A 36 -7.29 -6.04 1.80
CA THR A 36 -8.68 -6.43 1.63
C THR A 36 -9.43 -5.29 0.96
N LEU A 37 -9.85 -5.49 -0.29
CA LEU A 37 -10.65 -4.52 -1.04
C LEU A 37 -12.12 -4.75 -0.71
N ARG A 38 -12.62 -4.01 0.28
CA ARG A 38 -14.01 -4.06 0.75
C ARG A 38 -14.62 -2.65 0.72
N PRO A 39 -15.80 -2.43 0.12
CA PRO A 39 -16.52 -1.17 0.24
C PRO A 39 -16.84 -0.83 1.71
N ALA A 40 -16.88 0.44 2.09
CA ALA A 40 -17.24 0.86 3.45
C ALA A 40 -18.76 0.78 3.72
N THR A 41 -19.58 0.76 2.67
CA THR A 41 -21.05 0.70 2.72
C THR A 41 -21.62 -0.71 2.76
N SER A 42 -20.74 -1.72 2.76
CA SER A 42 -21.08 -3.12 3.02
C SER A 42 -21.64 -3.23 4.43
N ASP A 43 -22.97 -3.36 4.58
CA ASP A 43 -23.57 -3.62 5.89
C ASP A 43 -23.02 -4.96 6.42
N ALA A 44 -22.17 -4.89 7.45
CA ALA A 44 -21.57 -6.02 8.12
C ALA A 44 -22.58 -6.81 8.98
N GLN A 45 -23.79 -7.06 8.46
CA GLN A 45 -24.89 -7.67 9.21
C GLN A 45 -24.92 -9.20 9.14
N ASP A 46 -24.17 -9.83 8.25
CA ASP A 46 -23.96 -11.28 8.31
C ASP A 46 -22.46 -11.57 8.26
N GLY A 47 -21.96 -12.40 9.17
CA GLY A 47 -20.55 -12.81 9.30
C GLY A 47 -20.05 -13.68 8.14
N GLY A 48 -20.41 -13.34 6.91
CA GLY A 48 -19.96 -13.95 5.67
C GLY A 48 -19.05 -13.02 4.86
N ASP A 49 -18.31 -13.63 3.94
CA ASP A 49 -17.36 -13.02 2.98
C ASP A 49 -18.02 -12.07 1.94
N GLY A 50 -19.23 -11.57 2.24
CA GLY A 50 -20.24 -11.08 1.29
C GLY A 50 -19.95 -9.76 0.58
N ASP A 51 -18.85 -9.07 0.87
CA ASP A 51 -18.48 -7.83 0.16
C ASP A 51 -16.96 -7.64 -0.02
N VAL A 52 -16.19 -8.73 0.09
CA VAL A 52 -14.76 -8.69 -0.25
C VAL A 52 -14.62 -8.82 -1.76
N VAL A 53 -14.28 -7.72 -2.43
CA VAL A 53 -14.05 -7.69 -3.88
C VAL A 53 -12.77 -8.45 -4.24
N ALA A 54 -11.72 -8.27 -3.44
CA ALA A 54 -10.48 -9.02 -3.56
C ALA A 54 -9.68 -8.99 -2.25
N ARG A 55 -8.87 -10.02 -2.03
CA ARG A 55 -7.88 -10.06 -0.96
C ARG A 55 -6.51 -10.39 -1.54
N VAL A 56 -5.56 -9.47 -1.40
CA VAL A 56 -4.24 -9.54 -2.05
C VAL A 56 -3.14 -9.64 -1.02
N ARG A 57 -2.20 -10.59 -1.16
CA ARG A 57 -1.01 -10.66 -0.30
C ARG A 57 -0.12 -9.46 -0.55
N VAL A 58 0.31 -8.78 0.51
CA VAL A 58 1.23 -7.64 0.41
C VAL A 58 2.51 -7.88 1.19
N ILE A 59 3.61 -7.37 0.63
CA ILE A 59 4.89 -7.21 1.31
C ILE A 59 5.32 -5.76 1.18
N CYS A 60 5.83 -5.17 2.25
CA CYS A 60 6.17 -3.74 2.27
C CYS A 60 7.61 -3.53 2.70
N GLN A 61 8.26 -2.58 2.04
CA GLN A 61 9.52 -2.00 2.48
C GLN A 61 9.31 -0.52 2.77
N CYS A 62 9.82 -0.06 3.91
CA CYS A 62 9.70 1.32 4.40
C CYS A 62 11.09 1.99 4.37
N LYS A 63 11.22 3.07 3.58
CA LYS A 63 12.48 3.80 3.44
C LYS A 63 12.34 5.26 3.88
N ARG A 64 13.01 5.58 4.99
CA ARG A 64 13.15 6.95 5.51
C ARG A 64 14.51 7.55 5.15
N LEU A 65 14.79 7.71 3.86
CA LEU A 65 16.01 8.36 3.38
C LEU A 65 15.86 9.89 3.28
N ARG A 66 16.98 10.60 3.25
CA ARG A 66 16.99 12.08 3.13
C ARG A 66 16.59 12.58 1.74
N GLY A 67 16.77 11.77 0.70
CA GLY A 67 16.45 12.09 -0.69
C GLY A 67 15.48 11.09 -1.33
N LYS A 68 15.12 11.37 -2.59
CA LYS A 68 14.26 10.50 -3.41
C LYS A 68 14.90 9.13 -3.63
N LEU A 69 14.10 8.07 -3.61
CA LEU A 69 14.58 6.71 -3.89
C LEU A 69 14.97 6.55 -5.36
N GLY A 70 16.08 5.85 -5.59
CA GLY A 70 16.53 5.40 -6.90
C GLY A 70 15.95 4.04 -7.30
N PRO A 71 16.38 3.45 -8.43
CA PRO A 71 15.82 2.19 -8.95
C PRO A 71 16.28 0.93 -8.21
N GLY A 72 17.31 0.98 -7.37
CA GLY A 72 17.81 -0.17 -6.60
C GLY A 72 16.73 -0.85 -5.73
N PRO A 73 16.13 -0.11 -4.77
CA PRO A 73 15.06 -0.65 -3.93
C PRO A 73 13.86 -1.21 -4.69
N ILE A 74 13.55 -0.67 -5.88
CA ILE A 74 12.48 -1.19 -6.74
C ILE A 74 12.83 -2.59 -7.25
N ARG A 75 14.05 -2.80 -7.74
CA ARG A 75 14.52 -4.10 -8.25
C ARG A 75 14.59 -5.14 -7.13
N GLU A 76 15.08 -4.74 -5.97
CA GLU A 76 15.14 -5.61 -4.78
C GLU A 76 13.73 -6.07 -4.38
N LEU A 77 12.79 -5.13 -4.22
CA LEU A 77 11.41 -5.46 -3.87
C LEU A 77 10.72 -6.30 -4.95
N ALA A 78 10.94 -5.99 -6.23
CA ALA A 78 10.38 -6.76 -7.35
C ALA A 78 10.76 -8.24 -7.29
N GLY A 79 12.04 -8.54 -7.00
CA GLY A 79 12.52 -9.92 -6.86
C GLY A 79 11.83 -10.67 -5.72
N VAL A 80 11.57 -10.00 -4.60
CA VAL A 80 10.85 -10.59 -3.47
C VAL A 80 9.37 -10.78 -3.79
N ALA A 81 8.72 -9.78 -4.40
CA ALA A 81 7.31 -9.79 -4.77
C ALA A 81 6.97 -10.95 -5.72
N LEU A 82 7.79 -11.17 -6.75
CA LEU A 82 7.62 -12.30 -7.69
C LEU A 82 7.76 -13.64 -6.98
N ARG A 83 8.79 -13.79 -6.13
CA ARG A 83 9.06 -15.04 -5.43
C ARG A 83 8.00 -15.39 -4.40
N GLU A 84 7.50 -14.40 -3.67
CA GLU A 84 6.46 -14.60 -2.64
C GLU A 84 5.04 -14.57 -3.22
N GLN A 85 4.91 -14.32 -4.54
CA GLN A 85 3.63 -14.13 -5.25
C GLN A 85 2.74 -13.10 -4.53
N ALA A 86 3.37 -11.99 -4.15
CA ALA A 86 2.75 -10.92 -3.38
C ALA A 86 2.89 -9.57 -4.10
N MET A 87 2.01 -8.64 -3.78
CA MET A 87 2.12 -7.26 -4.21
C MET A 87 3.18 -6.55 -3.38
N GLY A 88 4.21 -6.06 -4.06
CA GLY A 88 5.30 -5.32 -3.41
C GLY A 88 4.94 -3.86 -3.24
N MET A 89 4.96 -3.35 -2.00
CA MET A 89 4.74 -1.94 -1.70
C MET A 89 6.04 -1.29 -1.21
N LEU A 90 6.46 -0.20 -1.86
CA LEU A 90 7.57 0.61 -1.40
C LEU A 90 7.06 1.92 -0.82
N VAL A 91 7.29 2.14 0.48
CA VAL A 91 6.88 3.34 1.21
C VAL A 91 8.08 4.27 1.34
N SER A 92 7.95 5.52 0.90
CA SER A 92 9.06 6.50 0.89
C SER A 92 8.72 7.80 1.60
N ALA A 93 9.64 8.25 2.44
CA ALA A 93 9.55 9.53 3.17
C ALA A 93 9.76 10.78 2.28
N ARG A 94 10.40 10.60 1.13
CA ARG A 94 10.80 11.70 0.22
C ARG A 94 10.37 11.44 -1.23
N GLY A 95 9.62 10.37 -1.44
CA GLY A 95 9.16 9.89 -2.74
C GLY A 95 10.26 9.28 -3.61
N PHE A 96 10.03 9.32 -4.93
CA PHE A 96 10.74 8.50 -5.91
C PHE A 96 11.35 9.36 -7.02
N GLY A 97 12.60 9.04 -7.39
CA GLY A 97 13.29 9.68 -8.50
C GLY A 97 12.77 9.20 -9.85
N GLN A 98 13.06 9.93 -10.94
CA GLN A 98 12.57 9.56 -12.26
C GLN A 98 13.02 8.16 -12.71
N GLN A 99 14.26 7.79 -12.40
CA GLN A 99 14.77 6.45 -12.71
C GLN A 99 14.01 5.36 -11.94
N ALA A 100 13.65 5.61 -10.67
CA ALA A 100 12.87 4.67 -9.88
C ALA A 100 11.45 4.50 -10.43
N VAL A 101 10.82 5.59 -10.84
CA VAL A 101 9.49 5.54 -11.46
C VAL A 101 9.53 4.81 -12.80
N ARG A 102 10.59 4.98 -13.61
CA ARG A 102 10.77 4.23 -14.85
C ARG A 102 10.91 2.73 -14.59
N GLU A 103 11.79 2.35 -13.67
CA GLU A 103 11.99 0.96 -13.26
C GLU A 103 10.70 0.30 -12.74
N TRP A 104 9.94 1.03 -11.90
CA TRP A 104 8.68 0.57 -11.35
C TRP A 104 7.61 0.35 -12.43
N ARG A 105 7.51 1.27 -13.41
CA ARG A 105 6.57 1.14 -14.53
C ARG A 105 6.91 -0.05 -15.43
N SER A 106 8.19 -0.30 -15.70
CA SER A 106 8.62 -1.40 -16.57
C SER A 106 8.69 -2.76 -15.87
N SER A 107 8.53 -2.81 -14.55
CA SER A 107 8.63 -4.05 -13.79
C SER A 107 7.49 -5.01 -14.12
N ILE A 108 7.84 -6.29 -14.27
CA ILE A 108 6.87 -7.38 -14.39
C ILE A 108 6.29 -7.82 -13.03
N ALA A 109 6.83 -7.32 -11.92
CA ALA A 109 6.29 -7.56 -10.59
C ALA A 109 5.09 -6.63 -10.32
N PRO A 110 4.05 -7.08 -9.58
CA PRO A 110 2.96 -6.22 -9.16
C PRO A 110 3.45 -5.29 -8.05
N LEU A 111 3.67 -4.01 -8.38
CA LEU A 111 4.30 -3.06 -7.47
C LEU A 111 3.47 -1.81 -7.22
N VAL A 112 3.55 -1.31 -5.99
CA VAL A 112 2.89 -0.11 -5.51
C VAL A 112 3.92 0.84 -4.89
N LEU A 113 3.82 2.13 -5.20
CA LEU A 113 4.60 3.20 -4.59
C LEU A 113 3.70 4.01 -3.66
N VAL A 114 4.16 4.24 -2.45
CA VAL A 114 3.47 5.05 -1.43
C VAL A 114 4.38 6.21 -1.03
N ASP A 115 3.91 7.43 -1.25
CA ASP A 115 4.55 8.65 -0.77
C ASP A 115 3.98 8.98 0.62
N LEU A 116 4.76 8.69 1.66
CA LEU A 116 4.40 8.94 3.06
C LEU A 116 5.47 9.82 3.71
N PRO A 117 5.31 11.16 3.72
CA PRO A 117 6.28 12.05 4.33
C PRO A 117 6.61 11.67 5.78
N ALA A 118 7.88 11.83 6.17
CA ALA A 118 8.39 11.37 7.47
C ALA A 118 7.61 11.91 8.69
N ASP A 119 7.04 13.10 8.54
CA ASP A 119 6.39 13.86 9.62
C ASP A 119 4.88 14.00 9.34
N SER A 120 4.29 13.05 8.62
CA SER A 120 2.87 13.02 8.26
C SER A 120 2.18 11.73 8.70
N GLU A 121 0.95 11.86 9.13
CA GLU A 121 0.05 10.73 9.42
C GLU A 121 -0.82 10.34 8.22
N HIS A 122 -0.56 10.92 7.05
CA HIS A 122 -1.28 10.66 5.81
C HIS A 122 -0.29 10.44 4.67
N CYS A 123 -0.57 9.44 3.81
CA CYS A 123 0.14 9.37 2.54
C CYS A 123 -0.41 10.44 1.58
N THR A 124 0.49 11.04 0.81
CA THR A 124 0.16 12.11 -0.16
C THR A 124 -0.11 11.56 -1.55
N ALA A 125 0.39 10.36 -1.84
CA ALA A 125 0.09 9.63 -3.06
C ALA A 125 0.28 8.12 -2.87
N ILE A 126 -0.53 7.35 -3.60
CA ILE A 126 -0.36 5.92 -3.83
C ILE A 126 -0.51 5.66 -5.32
N ARG A 127 0.35 4.82 -5.88
CA ARG A 127 0.40 4.52 -7.32
C ARG A 127 0.71 3.05 -7.52
N TRP A 128 0.04 2.38 -8.45
CA TRP A 128 0.31 0.98 -8.82
C TRP A 128 0.67 0.87 -10.32
N ASN A 129 1.54 -0.09 -10.66
CA ASN A 129 1.94 -0.34 -12.04
C ASN A 129 0.93 -1.24 -12.76
N ASP A 130 1.11 -1.47 -14.06
CA ASP A 130 0.17 -2.26 -14.88
C ASP A 130 0.00 -3.69 -14.36
N MET A 131 1.06 -4.27 -13.78
CA MET A 131 1.00 -5.62 -13.21
C MET A 131 0.19 -5.67 -11.92
N ALA A 132 0.30 -4.67 -11.06
CA ALA A 132 -0.55 -4.52 -9.88
C ALA A 132 -2.00 -4.18 -10.27
N ALA A 133 -2.23 -3.37 -11.30
CA ALA A 133 -3.57 -3.01 -11.78
C ALA A 133 -4.44 -4.22 -12.16
N ARG A 134 -3.83 -5.33 -12.60
CA ARG A 134 -4.54 -6.58 -12.92
C ARG A 134 -5.22 -7.21 -11.70
N GLN A 135 -4.68 -6.98 -10.50
CA GLN A 135 -5.19 -7.50 -9.23
C GLN A 135 -6.07 -6.46 -8.51
N LEU A 136 -5.91 -5.17 -8.81
CA LEU A 136 -6.62 -4.05 -8.20
C LEU A 136 -7.76 -3.52 -9.10
N LYS A 137 -8.48 -4.41 -9.79
CA LYS A 137 -9.54 -4.00 -10.72
C LYS A 137 -10.64 -3.24 -9.97
N GLY A 138 -11.06 -2.11 -10.53
CA GLY A 138 -12.08 -1.26 -9.92
C GLY A 138 -11.57 -0.35 -8.80
N LEU A 139 -10.29 -0.49 -8.40
CA LEU A 139 -9.67 0.41 -7.43
C LEU A 139 -9.34 1.76 -8.09
N ALA A 140 -9.66 2.85 -7.42
CA ALA A 140 -9.35 4.21 -7.83
C ALA A 140 -8.79 5.02 -6.65
N VAL A 141 -7.90 5.95 -6.97
CA VAL A 141 -7.38 6.95 -6.02
C VAL A 141 -8.25 8.20 -6.15
N GLY A 142 -8.80 8.67 -5.04
CA GLY A 142 -9.53 9.93 -4.96
C GLY A 142 -9.00 10.84 -3.85
N ARG A 143 -9.57 12.03 -3.79
CA ARG A 143 -9.45 12.95 -2.66
C ARG A 143 -10.85 13.24 -2.13
N PRO A 144 -11.05 13.42 -0.82
CA PRO A 144 -12.35 13.80 -0.28
C PRO A 144 -12.88 15.06 -0.98
N ALA A 145 -14.15 15.05 -1.39
CA ALA A 145 -14.78 16.18 -2.07
C ALA A 145 -14.88 17.43 -1.17
N ILE A 146 -14.92 17.22 0.15
CA ILE A 146 -14.91 18.29 1.15
C ILE A 146 -13.52 18.34 1.78
N GLN A 147 -12.74 19.36 1.43
CA GLN A 147 -11.54 19.73 2.17
C GLN A 147 -11.96 20.29 3.54
N SER A 148 -12.29 19.40 4.48
CA SER A 148 -12.05 19.73 5.88
C SER A 148 -10.55 19.92 6.03
N ALA A 149 -10.12 20.95 6.77
CA ALA A 149 -8.71 21.25 7.06
C ALA A 149 -7.94 20.05 7.68
N VAL A 150 -8.67 19.00 8.09
CA VAL A 150 -8.18 17.80 8.77
C VAL A 150 -7.93 16.60 7.83
N ALA A 151 -8.49 16.57 6.61
CA ALA A 151 -8.42 15.38 5.73
C ALA A 151 -7.56 15.63 4.47
N SER A 152 -6.23 15.75 4.65
CA SER A 152 -5.28 16.03 3.56
C SER A 152 -4.65 14.78 2.92
N GLY A 153 -5.23 13.59 3.14
CA GLY A 153 -4.71 12.31 2.67
C GLY A 153 -5.39 11.75 1.43
N VAL A 154 -4.78 10.71 0.86
CA VAL A 154 -5.40 9.87 -0.18
C VAL A 154 -6.59 9.09 0.39
N THR A 155 -7.67 9.01 -0.39
CA THR A 155 -8.77 8.05 -0.18
C THR A 155 -8.81 7.06 -1.34
N LEU A 156 -9.06 5.80 -1.04
CA LEU A 156 -9.24 4.77 -2.05
C LEU A 156 -10.70 4.41 -2.21
N PHE A 157 -11.09 4.14 -3.45
CA PHE A 157 -12.43 3.75 -3.83
C PHE A 157 -12.38 2.43 -4.58
N ILE A 158 -13.25 1.49 -4.25
CA ILE A 158 -13.48 0.26 -5.00
C ILE A 158 -14.88 0.34 -5.62
N HIS A 159 -14.97 0.25 -6.95
CA HIS A 159 -16.23 0.41 -7.69
C HIS A 159 -17.02 1.70 -7.35
N GLY A 160 -16.28 2.80 -7.09
CA GLY A 160 -16.86 4.11 -6.76
C GLY A 160 -17.26 4.29 -5.30
N GLN A 161 -17.12 3.28 -4.45
CA GLN A 161 -17.37 3.35 -3.01
C GLN A 161 -16.05 3.45 -2.24
N PRO A 162 -15.95 4.25 -1.17
CA PRO A 162 -14.73 4.32 -0.37
C PRO A 162 -14.41 2.94 0.23
N ILE A 163 -13.13 2.59 0.29
CA ILE A 163 -12.68 1.35 0.93
C ILE A 163 -12.81 1.45 2.45
N ALA A 164 -13.26 0.36 3.08
CA ALA A 164 -13.24 0.20 4.53
C ALA A 164 -11.79 0.11 5.05
N PRO A 165 -11.47 0.70 6.21
CA PRO A 165 -10.21 0.45 6.89
C PRO A 165 -10.01 -1.05 7.17
N ALA A 166 -8.75 -1.46 7.32
CA ALA A 166 -8.40 -2.81 7.73
C ALA A 166 -9.01 -3.14 9.10
N SER A 167 -9.50 -4.37 9.24
CA SER A 167 -10.04 -4.91 10.49
C SER A 167 -9.08 -5.91 11.12
N ASP A 168 -9.25 -6.18 12.42
CA ASP A 168 -8.45 -7.21 13.12
C ASP A 168 -8.64 -8.61 12.55
N THR A 169 -9.76 -8.86 11.84
CA THR A 169 -10.03 -10.13 11.15
C THR A 169 -9.27 -10.30 9.83
N ASP A 170 -8.60 -9.25 9.33
CA ASP A 170 -7.86 -9.28 8.07
C ASP A 170 -6.40 -9.80 8.21
N MET A 171 -5.92 -10.07 9.43
CA MET A 171 -4.58 -10.64 9.68
C MET A 171 -4.50 -12.14 9.41
#